data_AF-A0A6V7M031-F1
#
_entry.id   AF-A0A6V7M031-F1
#
_cell.length_a   1.000
_cell.length_b   1.000
_cell.length_c   1.000
_cell.angle_alpha   90.00
_cell.angle_beta   90.00
_cell.angle_gamma   90.00
#
_symmetry.space_group_name_H-M   'P 1'
#
loop_
_entity.id
_entity.type
_entity.pdbx_description
1 polymer ?
#
loop_
_entity_poly.entity_id
_entity_poly.type
_entity_poly.pdbx_seq_one_letter_code
_entity_poly.pdbx_strand_id
1 'polypeptide(L)' 'IAELKLMIDGLEKERDFYFGKLRDIELMCQESQEEQPPIVQKILDVLYATE' A
#
# COMPACT_ATOMS: atom_id res chain seq x y z
N ILE A 1 20.47 -17.85 15.02
CA ILE A 1 19.46 -17.01 15.73
C ILE A 1 19.61 -15.53 15.38
N ALA A 2 20.81 -14.94 15.41
CA ALA A 2 21.02 -13.53 15.06
C ALA A 2 20.71 -13.19 13.59
N GLU A 3 21.15 -14.03 12.64
CA GLU A 3 20.91 -13.82 11.19
C GLU A 3 19.41 -13.87 10.82
N LEU A 4 18.67 -14.80 11.41
CA LEU A 4 17.21 -14.89 11.20
C LEU A 4 16.48 -13.65 11.71
N LYS A 5 16.92 -13.08 12.84
CA LYS A 5 16.36 -11.83 13.38
C LYS A 5 16.64 -10.65 12.43
N LEU A 6 17.88 -10.52 11.94
CA LEU A 6 18.22 -9.48 10.97
C LEU A 6 17.42 -9.59 9.67
N MET A 7 17.16 -10.80 9.20
CA MET A 7 16.33 -11.03 8.02
C MET A 7 14.88 -10.63 8.27
N ILE A 8 14.30 -10.99 9.42
CA ILE A 8 12.95 -10.58 9.81
C ILE A 8 12.86 -9.05 9.90
N ASP A 9 13.80 -8.40 10.58
CA ASP A 9 13.82 -6.93 10.69
C ASP A 9 13.90 -6.25 9.32
N GLY A 10 14.62 -6.85 8.36
CA GLY A 10 14.67 -6.39 6.98
C GLY A 10 13.32 -6.50 6.28
N LEU A 11 12.67 -7.67 6.39
CA LEU A 11 11.37 -7.94 5.80
C LEU A 11 10.26 -7.07 6.39
N GLU A 12 10.29 -6.79 7.70
CA GLU A 12 9.33 -5.90 8.35
C GLU A 12 9.46 -4.47 7.83
N LYS A 13 10.69 -3.97 7.66
CA LYS A 13 10.93 -2.65 7.06
C LYS A 13 10.43 -2.56 5.62
N GLU A 14 10.67 -3.60 4.82
CA GLU A 14 10.19 -3.65 3.44
C GLU A 14 8.66 -3.69 3.40
N ARG A 15 8.03 -4.53 4.22
CA ARG A 15 6.57 -4.59 4.37
C ARG A 15 6.00 -3.22 4.72
N ASP A 16 6.55 -2.56 5.73
CA ASP A 16 6.06 -1.27 6.21
C ASP A 16 6.27 -0.17 5.15
N PHE A 17 7.39 -0.22 4.41
CA PHE A 17 7.66 0.69 3.30
C PHE A 17 6.64 0.54 2.16
N TYR A 18 6.33 -0.69 1.73
CA TYR A 18 5.35 -0.93 0.69
C TYR A 18 3.94 -0.58 1.16
N PHE A 19 3.58 -0.93 2.40
CA PHE A 19 2.29 -0.57 2.99
C PHE A 19 2.09 0.94 3.06
N GLY A 20 3.12 1.69 3.49
CA GLY A 20 3.09 3.15 3.50
C GLY A 20 2.80 3.74 2.12
N LYS A 21 3.47 3.24 1.07
CA LYS A 21 3.20 3.68 -0.32
C LYS A 21 1.78 3.40 -0.76
N LEU A 22 1.24 2.23 -0.46
CA LEU A 22 -0.14 1.87 -0.80
C LEU A 22 -1.13 2.80 -0.10
N ARG A 23 -0.86 3.14 1.18
CA ARG A 23 -1.68 4.10 1.94
C ARG A 23 -1.61 5.52 1.37
N ASP A 24 -0.42 5.99 0.98
CA ASP A 24 -0.27 7.29 0.34
C ASP A 24 -1.08 7.36 -0.97
N ILE A 25 -1.01 6.31 -1.80
CA ILE A 25 -1.79 6.20 -3.04
C ILE A 25 -3.29 6.21 -2.73
N GLU A 26 -3.74 5.51 -1.70
CA GLU A 26 -5.14 5.49 -1.29
C GLU A 26 -5.64 6.89 -0.91
N LEU A 27 -4.86 7.64 -0.12
CA LEU A 27 -5.18 9.01 0.26
C LEU A 27 -5.29 9.93 -0.96
N MET A 28 -4.34 9.85 -1.89
CA MET A 28 -4.39 10.59 -3.16
C MET A 28 -5.65 10.26 -3.96
N CYS A 29 -6.07 8.99 -3.95
CA CYS A 29 -7.30 8.56 -4.61
C CYS A 29 -8.56 9.06 -3.88
N GLN A 30 -8.54 9.29 -2.56
CA GLN A 30 -9.73 9.72 -1.80
C GLN A 30 -9.96 11.24 -1.83
N GLU A 31 -8.93 12.05 -2.10
CA GLU A 31 -9.01 13.52 -2.11
C GLU A 31 -9.78 14.10 -3.32
N SER A 32 -9.96 13.35 -4.42
CA SER A 32 -10.61 13.87 -5.63
C SER A 32 -12.14 13.61 -5.63
N GLN A 33 -12.94 14.44 -4.96
CA GLN A 33 -14.37 14.11 -4.72
C GLN A 33 -15.36 14.39 -5.86
N GLU A 34 -14.99 15.09 -6.94
CA GLU A 34 -16.00 15.59 -7.89
C GLU A 34 -16.08 14.84 -9.23
N GLU A 35 -14.98 14.31 -9.78
CA GLU A 35 -14.99 13.43 -10.97
C GLU A 35 -13.78 12.49 -10.96
N GLN A 36 -13.91 11.32 -10.34
CA GLN A 36 -12.82 10.34 -10.29
C GLN A 36 -12.62 9.68 -11.65
N PRO A 37 -11.41 9.76 -12.25
CA PRO A 37 -11.10 9.03 -13.46
C PRO A 37 -11.38 7.53 -13.28
N PRO A 38 -11.88 6.80 -14.29
CA PRO A 38 -12.14 5.36 -14.18
C PRO A 38 -10.94 4.51 -13.75
N ILE A 39 -9.72 5.04 -13.94
CA ILE A 39 -8.48 4.41 -13.46
C ILE A 39 -8.35 4.44 -11.94
N VAL A 40 -8.84 5.48 -11.26
CA VAL A 40 -8.78 5.59 -9.80
C VAL A 40 -9.61 4.49 -9.14
N GLN A 41 -10.80 4.20 -9.68
CA GLN A 41 -11.60 3.08 -9.19
C GLN A 41 -10.86 1.75 -9.31
N LYS A 42 -10.19 1.49 -10.45
CA LYS A 42 -9.39 0.27 -10.63
C LYS A 42 -8.22 0.18 -9.64
N ILE A 43 -7.61 1.31 -9.29
CA ILE A 43 -6.54 1.35 -8.29
C ILE A 43 -7.11 1.02 -6.90
N LEU A 44 -8.24 1.61 -6.53
CA LEU A 44 -8.93 1.32 -5.27
C LEU A 44 -9.36 -0.15 -5.19
N ASP A 45 -9.84 -0.73 -6.28
CA ASP A 45 -10.22 -2.15 -6.33
C ASP A 45 -9.01 -3.06 -6.03
N VAL A 46 -7.81 -2.71 -6.51
CA VAL A 46 -6.56 -3.42 -6.17
C VAL A 46 -6.16 -3.20 -4.72
N LEU A 47 -6.28 -1.97 -4.19
CA LEU A 47 -5.92 -1.64 -2.81
C LEU A 47 -6.85 -2.30 -1.78
N TYR A 48 -8.12 -2.50 -2.13
CA TYR A 48 -9.13 -3.12 -1.28
C TYR A 48 -9.36 -4.60 -1.56
N ALA A 49 -8.63 -5.18 -2.51
CA ALA A 49 -8.65 -6.62 -2.72
C ALA A 49 -8.21 -7.33 -1.44
N THR A 50 -9.14 -8.04 -0.82
CA THR A 50 -8.83 -9.16 0.07
C THR A 50 -8.53 -10.38 -0.83
N GLU A 51 -7.63 -11.29 -0.41
CA GLU A 51 -7.26 -12.50 -1.15
C GLU A 51 -8.36 -13.12 -2.04
#